data_AF-A0A1I6KV95-F1
#
_entry.id   AF-A0A1I6KV95-F1
#
_cell.length_a   1.000
_cell.length_b   1.000
_cell.length_c   1.000
_cell.angle_alpha   90.00
_cell.angle_beta   90.00
_cell.angle_gamma   90.00
#
_symmetry.space_group_name_H-M   'P 1'
#
loop_
_entity.id
_entity.type
_entity.pdbx_description
1 polymer ?
#
loop_
_entity_poly.entity_id
_entity_poly.type
_entity_poly.pdbx_seq_one_letter_code
_entity_poly.pdbx_strand_id
1 'polypeptide(L)'
;MSRVVAGRNTHAYDGELVVFHIGMQINRWWRPDLWMPAFLAMPRMLRELSQDPESGFLGYELLMGAGGPYVVQYWSSIEKLYAYASEPTAEHRPAWSRFNKAARSAPGAVGIWHETFQVERAESIYVSTKPMGLPKATRMVPITRNHDRAQARFADGRTSASTPIPSSPG
;
A
#
# COMPACT_ATOMS: atom_id res chain seq x y z
N MET A 1 -18.78 7.36 7.02
CA MET A 1 -17.58 7.52 7.87
C MET A 1 -17.40 6.28 8.73
N SER A 2 -16.20 5.73 8.84
CA SER A 2 -15.93 4.60 9.74
C SER A 2 -16.05 5.02 11.21
N ARG A 3 -16.65 4.15 12.03
CA ARG A 3 -16.87 4.39 13.46
C ARG A 3 -15.65 3.91 14.26
N VAL A 4 -15.46 4.49 15.45
CA VAL A 4 -14.47 4.01 16.41
C VAL A 4 -14.94 2.66 16.95
N VAL A 5 -14.04 1.68 16.99
CA VAL A 5 -14.29 0.36 17.57
C VAL A 5 -13.59 0.33 18.92
N ALA A 6 -14.38 0.37 20.00
CA ALA A 6 -13.84 0.36 21.36
C ALA A 6 -13.16 -0.97 21.70
N GLY A 7 -12.16 -0.92 22.59
CA GLY A 7 -11.43 -2.09 23.06
C GLY A 7 -10.16 -2.38 22.25
N ARG A 8 -9.55 -3.54 22.53
CA ARG A 8 -8.29 -3.97 21.92
C ARG A 8 -8.58 -4.93 20.77
N ASN A 9 -8.16 -4.55 19.56
CA ASN A 9 -8.40 -5.28 18.33
C ASN A 9 -7.08 -5.56 17.60
N THR A 10 -7.08 -6.55 16.72
CA THR A 10 -6.00 -6.91 15.80
C THR A 10 -6.59 -7.12 14.40
N HIS A 11 -5.72 -7.28 13.41
CA HIS A 11 -6.10 -7.81 12.10
C HIS A 11 -6.25 -9.34 12.11
N ALA A 12 -7.03 -9.87 11.18
CA ALA A 12 -7.09 -11.29 10.84
C ALA A 12 -7.04 -11.43 9.31
N TYR A 13 -6.07 -12.21 8.82
CA TYR A 13 -5.83 -12.46 7.41
C TYR A 13 -4.96 -13.71 7.23
N ASP A 14 -5.32 -14.57 6.29
CA ASP A 14 -4.72 -15.89 6.05
C ASP A 14 -4.10 -16.03 4.64
N GLY A 15 -4.42 -15.11 3.73
CA GLY A 15 -3.86 -15.08 2.37
C GLY A 15 -2.42 -14.58 2.28
N GLU A 16 -1.91 -14.51 1.06
CA GLU A 16 -0.67 -13.79 0.77
C GLU A 16 -0.86 -12.29 1.01
N LEU A 17 0.13 -11.68 1.67
CA LEU A 17 0.12 -10.27 2.00
C LEU A 17 1.37 -9.61 1.43
N VAL A 18 1.14 -8.60 0.60
CA VAL A 18 2.19 -7.71 0.12
C VAL A 18 1.90 -6.31 0.62
N VAL A 19 2.91 -5.68 1.21
CA VAL A 19 2.88 -4.27 1.59
C VAL A 19 3.75 -3.52 0.60
N PHE A 20 3.16 -2.54 -0.07
CA PHE A 20 3.85 -1.71 -1.06
C PHE A 20 3.84 -0.26 -0.61
N HIS A 21 5.01 0.26 -0.26
CA HIS A 21 5.21 1.67 0.01
C HIS A 21 5.55 2.38 -1.28
N ILE A 22 4.91 3.52 -1.51
CA ILE A 22 5.26 4.42 -2.61
C ILE A 22 5.11 5.86 -2.14
N GLY A 23 6.05 6.71 -2.53
CA GLY A 23 5.99 8.12 -2.18
C GLY A 23 6.58 9.01 -3.25
N MET A 24 6.19 10.28 -3.16
CA MET A 24 6.78 11.35 -3.95
C MET A 24 7.58 12.26 -3.02
N GLN A 25 8.80 12.58 -3.41
CA GLN A 25 9.67 13.52 -2.72
C GLN A 25 9.69 14.85 -3.49
N ILE A 26 9.22 15.91 -2.85
CA ILE A 26 9.19 17.27 -3.40
C ILE A 26 10.43 18.02 -2.91
N ASN A 27 11.44 18.14 -3.77
CA ASN A 27 12.70 18.81 -3.41
C ASN A 27 12.65 20.33 -3.69
N ARG A 28 11.81 20.76 -4.64
CA ARG A 28 11.59 22.18 -4.97
C ARG A 28 10.12 22.53 -4.80
N TRP A 29 9.71 22.76 -3.55
CA TRP A 29 8.31 23.01 -3.19
C TRP A 29 7.69 24.21 -3.93
N TRP A 30 8.50 25.23 -4.27
CA TRP A 30 8.07 26.42 -5.02
C TRP A 30 7.82 26.19 -6.52
N ARG A 31 7.96 24.96 -7.02
CA ARG A 31 7.70 24.58 -8.43
C ARG A 31 6.51 23.62 -8.56
N PRO A 32 5.27 24.08 -8.25
CA PRO A 32 4.07 23.24 -8.33
C PRO A 32 3.80 22.71 -9.74
N ASP A 33 4.27 23.41 -10.77
CA ASP A 33 4.22 22.94 -12.16
C ASP A 33 4.94 21.59 -12.39
N LEU A 34 5.91 21.24 -11.53
CA LEU A 34 6.68 20.00 -11.64
C LEU A 34 6.12 18.85 -10.81
N TRP A 35 5.57 19.10 -9.62
CA TRP A 35 5.13 18.03 -8.72
C TRP A 35 3.60 17.87 -8.64
N MET A 36 2.83 18.93 -8.85
CA MET A 36 1.36 18.90 -8.71
C MET A 36 0.68 17.91 -9.68
N PRO A 37 1.09 17.79 -10.96
CA PRO A 37 0.44 16.86 -11.87
C PRO A 37 0.59 15.38 -11.48
N ALA A 38 1.73 15.00 -10.90
CA ALA A 38 1.96 13.64 -10.40
C ALA A 38 1.21 13.42 -9.08
N PHE A 39 1.24 14.41 -8.18
CA PHE A 39 0.48 14.42 -6.93
C PHE A 39 -1.02 14.16 -7.17
N LEU A 40 -1.62 14.83 -8.16
CA LEU A 40 -3.03 14.70 -8.50
C LEU A 40 -3.39 13.40 -9.22
N ALA A 41 -2.41 12.66 -9.74
CA ALA A 41 -2.66 11.39 -10.43
C ALA A 41 -2.84 10.22 -9.44
N MET A 42 -2.11 10.23 -8.31
CA MET A 42 -2.16 9.16 -7.30
C MET A 42 -3.58 8.82 -6.80
N PRO A 43 -4.45 9.79 -6.45
CA PRO A 43 -5.81 9.47 -6.00
C PRO A 43 -6.68 8.79 -7.07
N ARG A 44 -6.42 9.03 -8.36
CA ARG A 44 -7.16 8.41 -9.46
C ARG A 44 -6.77 6.94 -9.61
N MET A 45 -5.46 6.68 -9.60
CA MET A 45 -4.88 5.34 -9.59
C MET A 45 -5.40 4.51 -8.42
N LEU A 46 -5.40 5.05 -7.19
CA LEU A 46 -5.91 4.35 -6.02
C LEU A 46 -7.43 4.10 -6.10
N ARG A 47 -8.19 4.99 -6.75
CA ARG A 47 -9.62 4.81 -6.95
C ARG A 47 -9.93 3.70 -7.95
N GLU A 48 -9.20 3.64 -9.07
CA GLU A 48 -9.30 2.56 -10.06
C GLU A 48 -9.07 1.20 -9.38
N LEU A 49 -7.97 1.07 -8.64
CA LEU A 49 -7.64 -0.13 -7.87
C LEU A 49 -8.73 -0.51 -6.85
N SER A 50 -9.29 0.49 -6.16
CA SER A 50 -10.35 0.25 -5.17
C SER A 50 -11.69 -0.17 -5.79
N GLN A 51 -11.88 0.04 -7.10
CA GLN A 51 -13.12 -0.28 -7.81
C GLN A 51 -13.09 -1.63 -8.50
N ASP A 52 -11.90 -2.23 -8.68
CA ASP A 52 -11.71 -3.56 -9.24
C ASP A 52 -11.43 -4.59 -8.13
N PRO A 53 -12.42 -5.43 -7.76
CA PRO A 53 -12.24 -6.47 -6.73
C PRO A 53 -11.22 -7.54 -7.12
N GLU A 54 -10.99 -7.76 -8.42
CA GLU A 54 -10.08 -8.80 -8.92
C GLU A 54 -8.62 -8.33 -8.98
N SER A 55 -8.38 -7.01 -8.88
CA SER A 55 -7.04 -6.40 -8.90
C SER A 55 -6.09 -6.92 -7.83
N GLY A 56 -6.60 -7.52 -6.76
CA GLY A 56 -5.81 -7.93 -5.59
C GLY A 56 -5.43 -6.76 -4.68
N PHE A 57 -5.95 -5.57 -4.93
CA PHE A 57 -5.76 -4.43 -4.05
C PHE A 57 -6.67 -4.54 -2.82
N LEU A 58 -6.07 -4.66 -1.64
CA LEU A 58 -6.79 -4.79 -0.37
C LEU A 58 -7.11 -3.42 0.24
N GLY A 59 -6.34 -2.39 -0.11
CA GLY A 59 -6.58 -1.03 0.33
C GLY A 59 -5.30 -0.24 0.52
N TYR A 60 -5.46 0.98 1.05
CA TYR A 60 -4.34 1.88 1.29
C TYR A 60 -4.54 2.81 2.49
N GLU A 61 -3.41 3.37 2.93
CA GLU A 61 -3.35 4.56 3.76
C GLU A 61 -2.54 5.65 3.05
N LEU A 62 -3.13 6.84 2.97
CA LEU A 62 -2.47 8.03 2.45
C LEU A 62 -2.02 8.89 3.63
N LEU A 63 -0.71 9.15 3.67
CA LEU A 63 -0.03 9.91 4.70
C LEU A 63 0.63 11.13 4.04
N MET A 64 0.72 12.23 4.77
CA MET A 64 1.46 13.41 4.33
C MET A 64 2.72 13.52 5.19
N GLY A 65 3.88 13.22 4.60
CA GLY A 65 5.18 13.35 5.23
C GLY A 65 5.81 14.72 4.97
N ALA A 66 6.94 15.01 5.62
CA ALA A 66 7.68 16.26 5.45
C ALA A 66 8.17 16.48 4.00
N GLY A 67 8.41 15.40 3.27
CA GLY A 67 8.89 15.43 1.87
C GLY A 67 7.79 15.35 0.82
N GLY A 68 6.52 15.12 1.19
CA GLY A 68 5.44 14.89 0.24
C GLY A 68 4.52 13.72 0.63
N PRO A 69 3.62 13.30 -0.27
CA PRO A 69 2.70 12.20 -0.01
C PRO A 69 3.44 10.87 0.11
N TYR A 70 2.97 10.07 1.04
CA TYR A 70 3.41 8.70 1.30
C TYR A 70 2.17 7.81 1.25
N VAL A 71 2.22 6.72 0.49
CA VAL A 71 1.13 5.77 0.37
C VAL A 71 1.60 4.38 0.81
N VAL A 72 0.93 3.83 1.81
CA VAL A 72 1.02 2.40 2.14
C VAL A 72 -0.10 1.71 1.39
N GLN A 73 0.22 0.74 0.55
CA GLN A 73 -0.75 -0.10 -0.15
C GLN A 73 -0.66 -1.53 0.37
N TYR A 74 -1.80 -2.19 0.47
CA TYR A 74 -1.92 -3.60 0.86
C TYR A 74 -2.45 -4.38 -0.32
N TRP A 75 -1.81 -5.51 -0.62
CA TRP A 75 -2.10 -6.34 -1.77
C TRP A 75 -2.21 -7.80 -1.36
N SER A 76 -3.09 -8.53 -2.03
CA SER A 76 -3.33 -9.95 -1.78
C SER A 76 -2.36 -10.86 -2.53
N SER A 77 -1.53 -10.32 -3.43
CA SER A 77 -0.49 -11.07 -4.13
C SER A 77 0.56 -10.17 -4.77
N ILE A 78 1.81 -10.65 -4.80
CA ILE A 78 2.91 -9.99 -5.50
C ILE A 78 2.70 -9.99 -7.03
N GLU A 79 2.14 -11.07 -7.56
CA GLU A 79 1.89 -11.22 -9.00
C GLU A 79 0.88 -10.19 -9.49
N LYS A 80 -0.21 -10.00 -8.71
CA LYS A 80 -1.25 -9.01 -9.02
C LYS A 80 -0.72 -7.58 -8.95
N LEU A 81 0.14 -7.27 -7.97
CA LEU A 81 0.82 -5.97 -7.90
C LEU A 81 1.66 -5.71 -9.17
N TYR A 82 2.44 -6.69 -9.62
CA TYR A 82 3.26 -6.53 -10.83
C TYR A 82 2.44 -6.51 -12.12
N ALA A 83 1.36 -7.29 -12.20
CA ALA A 83 0.40 -7.21 -13.29
C ALA A 83 -0.14 -5.79 -13.43
N TYR A 84 -0.59 -5.17 -12.34
CA TYR A 84 -1.03 -3.77 -12.37
C TYR A 84 0.09 -2.79 -12.75
N ALA A 85 1.30 -2.96 -12.19
CA ALA A 85 2.42 -2.06 -12.49
C ALA A 85 2.85 -2.08 -13.97
N SER A 86 2.64 -3.22 -14.64
CA SER A 86 2.98 -3.43 -16.05
C SER A 86 1.82 -3.21 -17.03
N GLU A 87 0.58 -3.09 -16.53
CA GLU A 87 -0.63 -2.95 -17.34
C GLU A 87 -0.59 -1.66 -18.19
N PRO A 88 -0.58 -1.78 -19.53
CA PRO A 88 -0.45 -0.62 -20.42
C PRO A 88 -1.61 0.37 -20.33
N THR A 89 -2.80 -0.07 -19.91
CA THR A 89 -4.03 0.73 -19.89
C THR A 89 -4.37 1.31 -18.53
N ALA A 90 -3.68 0.91 -17.46
CA ALA A 90 -3.91 1.36 -16.10
C ALA A 90 -3.53 2.84 -15.87
N GLU A 91 -4.18 3.51 -14.92
CA GLU A 91 -3.93 4.93 -14.57
C GLU A 91 -2.50 5.16 -14.04
N HIS A 92 -1.80 4.10 -13.63
CA HIS A 92 -0.36 4.15 -13.30
C HIS A 92 0.47 4.74 -14.45
N ARG A 93 0.19 4.39 -15.71
CA ARG A 93 1.03 4.80 -16.84
C ARG A 93 0.98 6.32 -17.11
N PRO A 94 -0.20 6.97 -17.20
CA PRO A 94 -0.27 8.43 -17.27
C PRO A 94 0.42 9.14 -16.09
N ALA A 95 0.30 8.60 -14.88
CA ALA A 95 0.96 9.13 -13.69
C ALA A 95 2.49 9.08 -13.83
N TRP A 96 3.02 7.93 -14.25
CA TRP A 96 4.46 7.72 -14.49
C TRP A 96 5.00 8.61 -15.62
N SER A 97 4.24 8.77 -16.70
CA SER A 97 4.59 9.68 -17.81
C SER A 97 4.72 11.13 -17.35
N ARG A 98 3.78 11.63 -16.53
CA ARG A 98 3.82 12.98 -15.96
C ARG A 98 5.04 13.19 -15.07
N PHE A 99 5.31 12.23 -14.19
CA PHE A 99 6.52 12.26 -13.36
C PHE A 99 7.79 12.30 -14.20
N ASN A 100 7.93 11.38 -15.17
CA ASN A 100 9.10 11.32 -16.03
C ASN A 100 9.34 12.62 -16.80
N LYS A 101 8.27 13.26 -17.29
CA LYS A 101 8.36 14.57 -17.95
C LYS A 101 8.92 15.64 -17.00
N ALA A 102 8.43 15.70 -15.76
CA ALA A 102 8.90 16.66 -14.76
C ALA A 102 10.34 16.38 -14.31
N ALA A 103 10.68 15.11 -14.07
CA ALA A 103 12.02 14.70 -13.68
C ALA A 103 13.06 15.02 -14.77
N ARG A 104 12.69 14.89 -16.05
CA ARG A 104 13.55 15.26 -17.20
C ARG A 104 13.68 16.76 -17.38
N SER A 105 12.61 17.54 -17.22
CA SER A 105 12.63 18.99 -17.44
C SER A 105 13.37 19.74 -16.33
N ALA A 106 13.41 19.19 -15.11
CA ALA A 106 14.12 19.77 -13.98
C ALA A 106 14.70 18.66 -13.09
N PRO A 107 15.89 18.14 -13.41
CA PRO A 107 16.54 17.11 -12.63
C PRO A 107 16.62 17.47 -11.15
N GLY A 108 16.20 16.54 -10.30
CA GLY A 108 16.20 16.68 -8.85
C GLY A 108 15.08 17.54 -8.26
N ALA A 109 14.16 18.10 -9.04
CA ALA A 109 13.05 18.90 -8.49
C ALA A 109 11.97 18.05 -7.79
N VAL A 110 11.75 16.83 -8.29
CA VAL A 110 10.81 15.85 -7.77
C VAL A 110 11.44 14.46 -7.88
N GLY A 111 11.18 13.60 -6.90
CA GLY A 111 11.56 12.20 -6.88
C GLY A 111 10.35 11.31 -6.63
N ILE A 112 10.46 10.05 -7.03
CA ILE A 112 9.55 8.96 -6.62
C ILE A 112 10.42 7.85 -6.07
N TRP A 113 9.90 7.18 -5.05
CA TRP A 113 10.52 6.01 -4.44
C TRP A 113 9.43 5.00 -4.13
N HIS A 114 9.83 3.73 -4.02
CA HIS A 114 8.94 2.65 -3.65
C HIS A 114 9.70 1.52 -2.93
N GLU A 115 8.99 0.77 -2.10
CA GLU A 115 9.49 -0.42 -1.41
C GLU A 115 8.40 -1.49 -1.43
N THR A 116 8.77 -2.72 -1.78
CA THR A 116 7.84 -3.85 -1.85
C THR A 116 8.24 -4.90 -0.83
N PHE A 117 7.31 -5.29 0.04
CA PHE A 117 7.50 -6.31 1.06
C PHE A 117 6.49 -7.42 0.85
N GLN A 118 6.98 -8.62 0.53
CA GLN A 118 6.19 -9.84 0.70
C GLN A 118 6.28 -10.24 2.17
N VAL A 119 5.17 -10.10 2.89
CA VAL A 119 5.15 -10.25 4.34
C VAL A 119 4.89 -11.71 4.67
N GLU A 120 5.81 -12.37 5.38
CA GLU A 120 5.60 -13.75 5.91
C GLU A 120 4.70 -13.75 7.17
N ARG A 121 4.82 -12.70 7.99
CA ARG A 121 4.12 -12.57 9.26
C ARG A 121 3.80 -11.13 9.58
N ALA A 122 2.63 -10.89 10.14
CA ALA A 122 2.21 -9.58 10.59
C ALA A 122 1.66 -9.65 12.03
N GLU A 123 1.95 -8.63 12.82
CA GLU A 123 1.37 -8.42 14.14
C GLU A 123 0.83 -7.00 14.22
N SER A 124 -0.34 -6.82 14.84
CA SER A 124 -0.90 -5.49 15.03
C SER A 124 -1.78 -5.40 16.26
N ILE A 125 -1.94 -4.17 16.75
CA ILE A 125 -2.86 -3.81 17.83
C ILE A 125 -3.50 -2.46 17.53
N TYR A 126 -4.80 -2.38 17.79
CA TYR A 126 -5.62 -1.20 17.62
C TYR A 126 -6.46 -1.04 18.88
N VAL A 127 -6.26 0.06 19.61
CA VAL A 127 -6.97 0.31 20.88
C VAL A 127 -7.90 1.49 20.71
N SER A 128 -9.21 1.22 20.69
CA SER A 128 -10.24 2.27 20.58
C SER A 128 -10.02 3.22 19.40
N THR A 129 -9.62 2.69 18.23
CA THR A 129 -9.40 3.46 17.00
C THR A 129 -10.51 3.22 15.97
N LYS A 130 -10.58 4.06 14.94
CA LYS A 130 -11.24 3.66 13.69
C LYS A 130 -10.41 2.58 12.99
N PRO A 131 -11.01 1.71 12.15
CA PRO A 131 -10.24 0.82 11.27
C PRO A 131 -9.28 1.62 10.39
N MET A 132 -8.00 1.24 10.43
CA MET A 132 -6.92 1.82 9.65
C MET A 132 -5.83 0.79 9.41
N GLY A 133 -5.03 0.93 8.36
CA GLY A 133 -3.96 -0.01 8.04
C GLY A 133 -4.47 -1.44 7.79
N LEU A 134 -3.79 -2.44 8.34
CA LEU A 134 -4.11 -3.87 8.15
C LEU A 134 -5.58 -4.25 8.37
N PRO A 135 -6.26 -3.94 9.51
CA PRO A 135 -7.65 -4.34 9.73
C PRO A 135 -8.66 -3.60 8.86
N LYS A 136 -8.28 -2.47 8.24
CA LYS A 136 -9.10 -1.79 7.21
C LYS A 136 -8.94 -2.47 5.85
N ALA A 137 -7.72 -2.93 5.53
CA ALA A 137 -7.44 -3.69 4.32
C ALA A 137 -7.91 -5.15 4.40
N THR A 138 -8.09 -5.67 5.61
CA THR A 138 -8.43 -7.08 5.86
C THR A 138 -9.67 -7.16 6.76
N ARG A 139 -9.55 -7.75 7.95
CA ARG A 139 -10.62 -7.88 8.93
C ARG A 139 -10.14 -7.44 10.30
N MET A 140 -10.94 -6.63 10.98
CA MET A 140 -10.73 -6.29 12.39
C MET A 140 -11.36 -7.35 13.30
N VAL A 141 -10.61 -7.87 14.26
CA VAL A 141 -11.09 -8.84 15.27
C VAL A 141 -10.64 -8.45 16.68
N PRO A 142 -11.41 -8.77 17.74
CA PRO A 142 -11.00 -8.49 19.11
C PRO A 142 -9.78 -9.34 19.51
N ILE A 143 -8.89 -8.77 20.30
CA ILE A 143 -7.78 -9.52 20.92
C ILE A 143 -8.36 -10.40 22.03
N THR A 144 -8.17 -11.71 21.92
CA THR A 144 -8.55 -12.68 22.95
C THR A 144 -7.44 -12.86 23.99
N ARG A 145 -7.72 -13.56 25.10
CA ARG A 145 -6.72 -13.84 26.15
C ARG A 145 -5.46 -14.53 25.62
N ASN A 146 -5.60 -15.39 24.61
CA ASN A 146 -4.47 -16.11 24.01
C ASN A 146 -3.58 -15.21 23.14
N HIS A 147 -4.08 -14.03 22.75
CA HIS A 147 -3.39 -13.04 21.93
C HIS A 147 -3.04 -11.77 22.71
N ASP A 148 -3.06 -11.82 24.04
CA ASP A 148 -2.81 -10.63 24.86
C ASP A 148 -1.38 -10.08 24.66
N ARG A 149 -0.41 -10.98 24.49
CA ARG A 149 1.00 -10.64 24.23
C ARG A 149 1.29 -10.51 22.73
N ALA A 150 2.15 -9.55 22.38
CA ALA A 150 2.60 -9.34 21.00
C ALA A 150 3.25 -10.59 20.40
N GLN A 151 4.04 -11.34 21.18
CA GLN A 151 4.68 -12.57 20.67
C GLN A 151 3.66 -13.62 20.22
N ALA A 152 2.56 -13.79 20.95
CA ALA A 152 1.52 -14.76 20.59
C ALA A 152 0.81 -14.34 19.29
N ARG A 153 0.50 -13.05 19.14
CA ARG A 153 -0.08 -12.52 17.89
C ARG A 153 0.85 -12.67 16.71
N PHE A 154 2.15 -12.40 16.88
CA PHE A 154 3.14 -12.57 15.82
C PHE A 154 3.32 -14.05 15.41
N ALA A 155 3.29 -14.97 16.38
CA ALA A 155 3.36 -16.41 16.12
C ALA A 155 2.17 -16.93 15.31
N ASP A 156 0.98 -16.39 15.56
CA ASP A 156 -0.26 -16.77 14.86
C ASP A 156 -0.53 -15.95 13.60
N GLY A 157 0.13 -14.80 13.43
CA GLY A 157 -0.04 -13.88 12.30
C GLY A 157 0.69 -14.28 11.03
N ARG A 158 0.86 -15.58 10.77
CA ARG A 158 1.47 -16.07 9.53
C ARG A 158 0.55 -15.82 8.35
N THR A 159 1.11 -15.32 7.27
CA THR A 159 0.45 -15.16 5.97
C THR A 159 0.81 -16.35 5.08
N SER A 160 -0.01 -16.63 4.07
CA SER A 160 0.36 -17.66 3.09
C SER A 160 1.44 -17.10 2.15
N ALA A 161 2.53 -17.82 1.94
CA ALA A 161 3.43 -17.49 0.83
C ALA A 161 2.76 -17.90 -0.49
N SER A 162 2.89 -17.09 -1.55
CA SER A 162 2.61 -17.61 -2.89
C SER A 162 3.60 -18.73 -3.18
N THR A 163 3.12 -19.89 -3.60
CA THR A 163 3.98 -20.93 -4.18
C THR A 163 4.63 -20.32 -5.41
N PRO A 164 5.97 -20.22 -5.50
CA PRO A 164 6.61 -19.67 -6.69
C PRO A 164 6.26 -20.56 -7.89
N ILE A 165 5.67 -19.98 -8.94
CA ILE A 165 5.60 -20.65 -10.24
C ILE A 165 7.05 -20.73 -10.76
N PRO A 166 7.58 -21.91 -11.10
CA PRO A 166 8.94 -22.01 -11.63
C PRO A 166 9.04 -21.16 -12.89
N SER A 167 9.98 -20.21 -12.87
CA SER A 167 10.32 -19.37 -14.02
C SER A 167 10.62 -20.28 -15.21
N SER A 168 9.85 -20.16 -16.30
CA SER A 168 10.17 -20.84 -17.55
C SER A 168 11.59 -20.43 -18.00
N PRO A 169 12.44 -21.39 -18.41
CA PRO A 169 13.73 -21.04 -18.98
C PRO A 169 13.49 -20.26 -20.27
N GLY A 170 14.08 -19.06 -20.35
CA GLY A 170 14.19 -18.28 -21.58
C GLY A 170 15.22 -18.83 -22.55
#